data_AF-A0A2N9LPT9-F1
#
_entry.id   AF-A0A2N9LPT9-F1
#
_cell.length_a   1.000
_cell.length_b   1.000
_cell.length_c   1.000
_cell.angle_alpha   90.00
_cell.angle_beta   90.00
_cell.angle_gamma   90.00
#
_symmetry.space_group_name_H-M   'P 1'
#
loop_
_entity.id
_entity.type
_entity.pdbx_description
1 polymer ?
#
loop_
_entity_poly.entity_id
_entity_poly.type
_entity_poly.pdbx_seq_one_letter_code
_entity_poly.pdbx_strand_id
1 'polypeptide(L)'
;MAQFTEAFYTNGVLKPKAELGLHEAQRVRLIVEPLDDSSDRGDRPAALRRLLAGIEGMQFFSRGRLPSRDDLHDRPERTELAVDERR
;
A
#
# COMPACT_ATOMS: atom_id res chain seq x y z
N MET A 1 -14.52 12.33 -38.63
CA MET A 1 -14.62 11.27 -37.61
C MET A 1 -13.34 11.27 -36.80
N ALA A 2 -13.41 11.05 -35.48
CA ALA A 2 -12.23 10.91 -34.64
C ALA A 2 -11.84 9.43 -34.52
N GLN A 3 -10.56 9.12 -34.70
CA GLN A 3 -10.00 7.79 -34.48
C GLN A 3 -9.45 7.70 -33.05
N PHE A 4 -9.70 6.59 -32.38
CA PHE A 4 -9.17 6.30 -31.05
C PHE A 4 -8.25 5.09 -31.14
N THR A 5 -7.12 5.13 -30.42
CA THR A 5 -6.22 4.00 -30.28
C THR A 5 -5.66 3.98 -28.86
N GLU A 6 -5.40 2.80 -28.35
CA GLU A 6 -4.68 2.64 -27.09
C GLU A 6 -3.18 2.79 -27.35
N ALA A 7 -2.45 3.26 -26.34
CA ALA A 7 -1.01 3.41 -26.40
C ALA A 7 -0.36 2.99 -25.07
N PHE A 8 0.86 2.49 -25.15
CA PHE A 8 1.70 2.20 -24.00
C PHE A 8 2.67 3.36 -23.76
N TYR A 9 2.64 3.93 -22.56
CA TYR A 9 3.64 4.90 -22.14
C TYR A 9 4.91 4.19 -21.67
N THR A 10 6.00 4.32 -22.41
CA THR A 10 7.30 3.71 -22.07
C THR A 10 8.43 4.68 -22.34
N ASN A 11 9.32 4.89 -21.37
CA ASN A 11 10.50 5.75 -21.48
C ASN A 11 10.19 7.16 -22.02
N GLY A 12 9.10 7.78 -21.58
CA GLY A 12 8.73 9.13 -22.02
C GLY A 12 7.99 9.19 -23.36
N VAL A 13 7.76 8.06 -24.03
CA VAL A 13 7.11 8.01 -25.35
C VAL A 13 5.80 7.20 -25.29
N LEU A 14 4.75 7.74 -25.90
CA LEU A 14 3.48 7.03 -26.12
C LEU A 14 3.59 6.19 -27.41
N LYS A 15 3.57 4.87 -27.26
CA LYS A 15 3.63 3.92 -28.36
C LYS A 15 2.22 3.38 -28.67
N PRO A 16 1.59 3.78 -29.78
CA PRO A 16 0.25 3.31 -30.11
C PRO A 16 0.26 1.81 -30.42
N LYS A 17 -0.84 1.10 -30.09
CA LYS A 17 -1.00 -0.33 -30.38
C LYS A 17 -1.10 -0.63 -31.88
N ALA A 18 -1.57 0.35 -32.66
CA ALA A 18 -1.70 0.28 -34.10
C ALA A 18 -0.97 1.46 -34.76
N GLU A 19 -0.57 1.29 -36.01
CA GLU A 19 0.03 2.37 -36.79
C GLU A 19 -0.94 3.54 -36.94
N LEU A 20 -0.44 4.73 -36.65
CA LEU A 20 -1.17 5.98 -36.78
C LEU A 20 -0.64 6.70 -38.02
N GLY A 21 -1.49 6.95 -39.02
CA GLY A 21 -1.18 7.78 -40.19
C GLY A 21 -1.12 9.27 -39.85
N LEU A 22 -0.44 9.65 -38.77
CA LEU A 22 -0.28 11.03 -38.31
C LEU A 22 1.04 11.60 -38.85
N HIS A 23 1.06 12.90 -39.10
CA HIS A 23 2.28 13.62 -39.44
C HIS A 23 3.05 14.03 -38.17
N GLU A 24 4.34 14.33 -38.33
CA GLU A 24 5.13 14.93 -37.25
C GLU A 24 4.48 16.23 -36.75
N ALA A 25 4.57 16.46 -35.43
CA ALA A 25 3.97 17.60 -34.72
C ALA A 25 2.43 17.72 -34.81
N GLN A 26 1.72 16.66 -35.20
CA GLN A 26 0.25 16.66 -35.20
C GLN A 26 -0.30 16.59 -33.76
N ARG A 27 -1.28 17.44 -33.45
CA ARG A 27 -1.90 17.51 -32.11
C ARG A 27 -2.83 16.32 -31.88
N VAL A 28 -2.70 15.66 -30.73
CA VAL A 28 -3.56 14.56 -30.29
C VAL A 28 -4.13 14.85 -28.90
N ARG A 29 -5.23 14.18 -28.54
CA ARG A 29 -5.82 14.23 -27.19
C ARG A 29 -5.51 12.93 -26.48
N LEU A 30 -4.88 13.01 -25.31
CA LEU A 30 -4.67 11.88 -24.42
C LEU A 30 -5.90 11.71 -23.52
N ILE A 31 -6.38 10.48 -23.37
CA ILE A 31 -7.37 10.09 -22.37
C ILE A 31 -6.68 9.07 -21.46
N VAL A 32 -6.62 9.34 -20.16
CA VAL A 32 -6.04 8.44 -19.16
C VAL A 32 -7.18 7.86 -18.36
N GLU A 33 -7.39 6.56 -18.49
CA GLU A 33 -8.39 5.83 -17.72
C GLU A 33 -7.68 5.07 -16.59
N PRO A 34 -8.09 5.26 -15.33
CA PRO A 34 -7.58 4.44 -14.24
C PRO A 34 -8.02 3.00 -14.48
N LEU A 35 -7.08 2.05 -14.41
CA LEU A 35 -7.43 0.64 -14.38
C LEU A 35 -8.07 0.35 -13.02
N ASP A 36 -9.18 -0.37 -13.01
CA ASP A 36 -9.77 -0.87 -11.77
C ASP A 36 -8.76 -1.76 -11.07
N ASP A 37 -8.22 -1.27 -9.94
CA ASP A 37 -7.22 -1.91 -9.09
C ASP A 37 -7.84 -3.07 -8.27
N SER A 38 -8.57 -3.92 -8.97
CA SER A 38 -9.22 -5.12 -8.44
C SER A 38 -8.21 -6.19 -8.03
N SER A 39 -6.96 -6.09 -8.50
CA SER A 39 -5.82 -6.90 -8.08
C SER A 39 -5.48 -6.77 -6.60
N ASP A 40 -5.67 -5.59 -6.00
CA ASP A 40 -5.24 -5.32 -4.62
C ASP A 40 -6.32 -5.66 -3.55
N ARG A 41 -7.58 -5.84 -3.99
CA ARG A 41 -8.69 -6.20 -3.09
C ARG A 41 -8.74 -7.68 -2.71
N GLY A 42 -8.05 -8.56 -3.44
CA GLY A 42 -8.04 -10.00 -3.18
C GLY A 42 -7.28 -10.40 -1.90
N ASP A 43 -6.18 -9.71 -1.58
CA ASP A 43 -5.31 -10.09 -0.46
C ASP A 43 -5.67 -9.39 0.86
N ARG A 44 -6.32 -8.21 0.81
CA ARG A 44 -6.71 -7.50 2.04
C ARG A 44 -7.56 -8.33 3.01
N PRO A 45 -8.61 -9.07 2.58
CA PRO A 45 -9.38 -9.93 3.47
C PRO A 45 -8.59 -11.12 4.00
N ALA A 46 -7.62 -11.63 3.24
CA ALA A 46 -6.75 -12.72 3.68
C ALA A 46 -5.71 -12.23 4.69
N ALA A 47 -5.11 -11.06 4.45
CA ALA A 47 -4.22 -10.38 5.38
C ALA A 47 -4.91 -10.04 6.71
N LEU A 48 -6.14 -9.53 6.66
CA LEU A 48 -6.94 -9.26 7.86
C LEU A 48 -7.21 -10.51 8.68
N ARG A 49 -7.61 -11.62 8.02
CA ARG A 49 -7.81 -12.90 8.72
C ARG A 49 -6.53 -13.41 9.38
N ARG A 50 -5.38 -13.31 8.70
CA ARG A 50 -4.06 -13.68 9.26
C ARG A 50 -3.72 -12.83 10.49
N LEU A 51 -3.95 -11.52 10.43
CA LEU A 51 -3.70 -10.60 11.53
C LEU A 51 -4.57 -10.93 12.75
N LEU A 52 -5.88 -11.09 12.55
CA LEU A 52 -6.82 -11.37 13.64
C LEU A 52 -6.53 -12.72 14.30
N ALA A 53 -6.27 -13.77 13.51
CA ALA A 53 -5.86 -15.07 14.05
C ALA A 53 -4.55 -14.98 14.86
N GLY A 54 -3.61 -14.13 14.43
CA GLY A 54 -2.39 -13.84 15.18
C GLY A 54 -2.68 -13.17 16.52
N ILE A 55 -3.52 -12.14 16.54
CA ILE A 55 -3.90 -11.42 17.78
C ILE A 55 -4.59 -12.36 18.77
N GLU A 56 -5.52 -13.19 18.30
CA GLU A 56 -6.20 -14.19 19.14
C GLU A 56 -5.20 -15.21 19.72
N GLY A 57 -4.25 -15.66 18.91
CA GLY A 57 -3.22 -16.62 19.32
C GLY A 57 -2.15 -16.06 20.25
N MET A 58 -1.97 -14.74 20.31
CA MET A 58 -0.92 -14.11 21.13
C MET A 58 -1.23 -14.12 22.64
N GLN A 59 -2.50 -14.39 23.03
CA GLN A 59 -2.91 -14.57 24.43
C GLN A 59 -2.32 -13.48 25.35
N PHE A 60 -2.48 -12.21 24.98
CA PHE A 60 -1.95 -11.11 25.77
C PHE A 60 -2.65 -11.05 27.13
N PHE A 61 -1.91 -11.32 28.19
CA PHE A 61 -2.35 -11.18 29.57
C PHE A 61 -1.55 -10.08 30.26
N SER A 62 -2.21 -9.01 30.69
CA SER A 62 -1.60 -8.07 31.62
C SER A 62 -1.73 -8.63 33.03
N ARG A 63 -0.60 -8.83 33.72
CA ARG A 63 -0.57 -9.18 35.15
C ARG A 63 -0.62 -7.96 36.07
N GLY A 64 -0.66 -6.74 35.51
CA GLY A 64 -0.68 -5.47 36.24
C GLY A 64 -1.84 -4.55 35.86
N ARG A 65 -1.97 -3.41 36.55
CA ARG A 65 -2.96 -2.36 36.22
C ARG A 65 -2.76 -1.93 34.77
N LEU A 66 -3.83 -1.89 34.00
CA LEU A 66 -3.78 -1.36 32.63
C LEU A 66 -3.28 0.08 32.66
N PRO A 67 -2.36 0.45 31.75
CA PRO A 67 -1.84 1.81 31.68
C PRO A 67 -3.00 2.79 31.46
N SER A 68 -2.94 3.93 32.15
CA SER A 68 -3.87 5.02 31.91
C SER A 68 -3.58 5.69 30.58
N ARG A 69 -4.52 6.50 30.08
CA ARG A 69 -4.34 7.23 28.82
C ARG A 69 -3.06 8.09 28.86
N ASP A 70 -2.78 8.73 29.98
CA ASP A 70 -1.63 9.61 30.11
C ASP A 70 -0.32 8.78 30.13
N ASP A 71 -0.32 7.59 30.77
CA ASP A 71 0.81 6.64 30.72
C ASP A 71 1.14 6.13 29.29
N LEU A 72 0.15 6.13 28.37
CA LEU A 72 0.34 5.71 26.97
C LEU A 72 0.94 6.81 26.09
N HIS A 73 0.81 8.07 26.49
CA HIS A 73 1.30 9.22 25.73
C HIS A 73 2.68 9.69 26.20
N ASP A 74 3.08 9.29 27.40
CA ASP A 74 4.43 9.49 27.88
C ASP A 74 5.36 8.47 27.19
N ARG A 75 6.12 8.94 26.20
CA ARG A 75 7.28 8.19 25.71
C ARG A 75 8.28 8.12 26.87
N PRO A 76 8.56 6.95 27.48
CA PRO A 76 9.71 6.88 28.36
C PRO A 76 10.93 7.18 27.50
N GLU A 77 11.70 8.20 27.89
CA GLU A 77 13.05 8.36 27.39
C GLU A 77 13.74 7.01 27.61
N ARG A 78 14.25 6.49 26.49
CA ARG A 78 14.76 5.13 26.33
C ARG A 78 15.85 4.85 27.37
N THR A 79 15.43 4.45 28.56
CA THR A 79 16.31 3.98 29.62
C THR A 79 16.47 2.50 29.35
N GLU A 80 17.64 2.15 28.82
CA GLU A 80 18.07 0.78 28.61
C GLU A 80 17.85 -0.01 29.91
N LEU A 81 16.79 -0.84 29.94
CA LEU A 81 16.66 -1.87 30.95
C LEU A 81 17.75 -2.88 30.63
N ALA A 82 18.84 -2.80 31.39
CA ALA A 82 19.84 -3.85 31.48
C ALA A 82 19.12 -5.18 31.71
N VAL A 83 19.25 -6.09 30.75
CA VAL A 83 18.85 -7.48 30.89
C VAL A 83 19.72 -8.05 32.01
N ASP A 84 19.15 -8.23 33.20
CA ASP A 84 19.79 -8.97 34.29
C ASP A 84 19.75 -10.46 33.93
N GLU A 85 20.79 -10.92 33.24
CA GLU A 85 21.12 -12.33 33.10
C GLU A 85 21.56 -12.87 34.47
N ARG A 86 20.60 -13.31 35.28
CA ARG A 86 20.89 -14.17 36.44
C ARG A 86 20.34 -15.57 36.17
N ARG A 87 21.30 -16.45 35.81
CA ARG A 87 21.45 -17.88 36.14
C ARG A 87 20.25 -18.65 36.67
#